data_AF-A0A3N2CSV8-F1
#
_entry.id   AF-A0A3N2CSV8-F1
#
_cell.length_a   1.000
_cell.length_b   1.000
_cell.length_c   1.000
_cell.angle_alpha   90.00
_cell.angle_beta   90.00
_cell.angle_gamma   90.00
#
_symmetry.space_group_name_H-M   'P 1'
#
loop_
_entity.id
_entity.type
_entity.pdbx_description
1 polymer ?
#
loop_
_entity_poly.entity_id
_entity_poly.type
_entity_poly.pdbx_seq_one_letter_code
_entity_poly.pdbx_strand_id
1 'polypeptide(L)'
;MTDQSGSTAVPTTQTHDPRQGADPTLGALVNQLTTQVPELIRSEMRLAQAELAQKGKKVGVGIGMFSAAGLLAFFGFGTLVATAVLALSLVLDGWLAALIVAVVLFAIAGILALTGKGKVQQATPLAPEKAQQGLKDDIATVKGQRA
;
A
#
# COMPACT_ATOMS: atom_id res chain seq x y z
N MET A 1 -23.68 47.93 -68.69
CA MET A 1 -22.39 48.06 -69.39
C MET A 1 -21.58 46.81 -69.03
N THR A 2 -21.40 45.91 -70.02
CA THR A 2 -20.53 44.70 -70.08
C THR A 2 -20.73 43.65 -68.96
N ASP A 3 -21.37 42.50 -69.15
CA ASP A 3 -21.27 41.40 -70.15
C ASP A 3 -19.96 40.58 -70.12
N GLN A 4 -20.19 39.25 -70.09
CA GLN A 4 -19.38 38.14 -70.60
C GLN A 4 -18.00 37.79 -70.00
N SER A 5 -17.89 36.59 -69.43
CA SER A 5 -17.59 35.39 -70.25
C SER A 5 -17.37 34.17 -69.37
N GLY A 6 -17.97 33.05 -69.77
CA GLY A 6 -17.70 31.75 -69.20
C GLY A 6 -16.25 31.31 -69.43
N SER A 7 -15.73 30.52 -68.50
CA SER A 7 -14.59 29.64 -68.76
C SER A 7 -14.89 28.25 -68.24
N THR A 8 -15.22 27.41 -69.20
CA THR A 8 -15.31 25.95 -69.16
C THR A 8 -14.01 25.32 -68.65
N ALA A 9 -14.18 24.43 -67.67
CA ALA A 9 -13.45 23.18 -67.42
C ALA A 9 -11.94 23.11 -67.67
N VAL A 10 -11.19 22.88 -66.58
CA VAL A 10 -10.19 21.80 -66.54
C VAL A 10 -10.28 21.13 -65.17
N PRO A 11 -10.66 19.84 -65.07
CA PRO A 11 -10.36 19.07 -63.88
C PRO A 11 -8.86 18.83 -63.91
N THR A 12 -8.09 19.56 -63.11
CA THR A 12 -6.69 19.23 -62.92
C THR A 12 -6.67 17.86 -62.26
N THR A 13 -6.32 16.85 -63.06
CA THR A 13 -5.89 15.55 -62.60
C THR A 13 -4.88 15.81 -61.49
N GLN A 14 -5.30 15.64 -60.23
CA GLN A 14 -4.36 15.55 -59.13
C GLN A 14 -3.52 14.32 -59.45
N THR A 15 -2.34 14.56 -60.01
CA THR A 15 -1.26 13.60 -60.09
C THR A 15 -1.05 13.09 -58.69
N HIS A 16 -1.61 11.91 -58.41
CA HIS A 16 -1.34 11.15 -57.22
C HIS A 16 0.17 10.90 -57.24
N ASP A 17 0.94 11.66 -56.45
CA ASP A 17 2.36 11.42 -56.26
C ASP A 17 2.49 10.00 -55.67
N PRO A 18 3.06 9.02 -56.41
CA PRO A 18 3.19 7.66 -55.90
C PRO A 18 4.15 7.58 -54.70
N ARG A 19 4.75 8.69 -54.27
CA ARG A 19 5.60 8.78 -53.08
C ARG A 19 4.85 9.15 -51.79
N GLN A 20 3.52 9.27 -51.79
CA GLN A 20 2.73 9.49 -50.57
C GLN A 20 1.94 8.26 -50.07
N GLY A 21 2.11 7.10 -50.70
CA GLY A 21 1.44 5.85 -50.34
C GLY A 21 2.36 4.76 -49.81
N ALA A 22 3.41 5.12 -49.05
CA ALA A 22 4.11 4.10 -48.27
C ALA A 22 3.24 3.77 -47.06
N ASP A 23 2.35 2.78 -47.22
CA ASP A 23 1.80 2.03 -46.08
C ASP A 23 2.98 1.77 -45.13
N PRO A 24 2.87 2.19 -43.85
CA PRO A 24 3.99 2.11 -42.97
C PRO A 24 4.45 0.65 -42.94
N THR A 25 5.69 0.43 -43.36
CA THR A 25 6.21 -0.92 -43.54
C THR A 25 6.11 -1.67 -42.20
N LEU A 26 5.92 -2.98 -42.23
CA LEU A 26 5.77 -3.78 -41.00
C LEU A 26 6.95 -3.54 -40.02
N GLY A 27 8.14 -3.24 -40.56
CA GLY A 27 9.30 -2.81 -39.79
C GLY A 27 9.18 -1.41 -39.15
N ALA A 28 8.52 -0.45 -39.80
CA ALA A 28 8.23 0.87 -39.23
C ALA A 28 7.20 0.81 -38.09
N LEU A 29 6.18 -0.05 -38.18
CA LEU A 29 5.22 -0.29 -37.09
C LEU A 29 5.89 -0.94 -35.87
N VAL A 30 6.68 -2.00 -36.10
CA VAL A 30 7.43 -2.66 -35.02
C VAL A 30 8.41 -1.68 -34.36
N ASN A 31 9.07 -0.83 -35.13
CA ASN A 31 9.95 0.22 -34.58
C ASN A 31 9.16 1.23 -33.74
N GLN A 32 7.99 1.69 -34.18
CA GLN A 32 7.15 2.61 -33.41
C GLN A 32 6.61 2.00 -32.12
N LEU A 33 6.13 0.74 -32.14
CA LEU A 33 5.70 0.04 -30.91
C LEU A 33 6.87 -0.17 -29.94
N THR A 34 8.05 -0.56 -30.45
CA THR A 34 9.27 -0.72 -29.63
C THR A 34 9.71 0.60 -29.00
N THR A 35 9.39 1.74 -29.64
CA THR A 35 9.70 3.07 -29.12
C THR A 35 8.64 3.60 -28.13
N GLN A 36 7.36 3.20 -28.25
CA GLN A 36 6.25 3.70 -27.42
C GLN A 36 6.00 2.89 -26.14
N VAL A 37 6.16 1.57 -26.18
CA VAL A 37 5.99 0.70 -25.00
C VAL A 37 6.87 1.12 -23.81
N PRO A 38 8.15 1.50 -23.99
CA PRO A 38 8.99 1.97 -22.89
C PRO A 38 8.44 3.23 -22.20
N GLU A 39 7.79 4.13 -22.95
CA GLU A 39 7.22 5.36 -22.40
C GLU A 39 5.94 5.09 -21.59
N LEU A 40 5.13 4.13 -22.03
CA LEU A 40 3.94 3.69 -21.30
C LEU A 40 4.31 3.00 -19.98
N ILE A 41 5.34 2.14 -20.00
CA ILE A 41 5.86 1.50 -18.78
C ILE A 41 6.39 2.56 -17.80
N ARG A 42 7.14 3.55 -18.30
CA ARG A 42 7.64 4.67 -17.46
C ARG A 42 6.50 5.50 -16.88
N SER A 43 5.40 5.70 -17.61
CA SER A 43 4.26 6.47 -17.12
C SER A 43 3.48 5.72 -16.03
N GLU A 44 3.21 4.42 -16.21
CA GLU A 44 2.61 3.58 -15.17
C GLU A 44 3.50 3.49 -13.94
N MET A 45 4.82 3.36 -14.10
CA MET A 45 5.75 3.40 -12.97
C MET A 45 5.70 4.73 -12.23
N ARG A 46 5.62 5.87 -12.93
CA ARG A 46 5.48 7.20 -12.30
C ARG A 46 4.16 7.32 -11.56
N LEU A 47 3.08 6.81 -12.14
CA LEU A 47 1.75 6.80 -11.51
C LEU A 47 1.74 5.92 -10.25
N ALA A 48 2.25 4.70 -10.35
CA ALA A 48 2.39 3.79 -9.23
C ALA A 48 3.26 4.39 -8.12
N GLN A 49 4.38 5.04 -8.46
CA GLN A 49 5.20 5.77 -7.49
C GLN A 49 4.42 6.89 -6.81
N ALA A 50 3.63 7.67 -7.56
CA ALA A 50 2.81 8.74 -6.99
C ALA A 50 1.71 8.19 -6.06
N GLU A 51 1.06 7.09 -6.44
CA GLU A 51 0.04 6.44 -5.63
C GLU A 51 0.65 5.82 -4.36
N LEU A 52 1.79 5.15 -4.47
CA LEU A 52 2.55 4.62 -3.34
C LEU A 52 3.01 5.74 -2.39
N ALA A 53 3.48 6.88 -2.92
CA ALA A 53 3.85 8.02 -2.10
C ALA A 53 2.64 8.61 -1.35
N GLN A 54 1.48 8.72 -2.02
CA GLN A 54 0.25 9.20 -1.38
C GLN A 54 -0.28 8.24 -0.31
N LYS A 55 -0.33 6.92 -0.61
CA LYS A 55 -0.72 5.88 0.35
C LYS A 55 0.28 5.82 1.52
N GLY A 56 1.57 5.84 1.20
CA GLY A 56 2.67 5.84 2.17
C GLY A 56 2.63 7.04 3.10
N LYS A 57 2.32 8.24 2.61
CA LYS A 57 2.16 9.43 3.46
C LYS A 57 1.01 9.27 4.46
N LYS A 58 -0.15 8.79 4.02
CA LYS A 58 -1.32 8.58 4.90
C LYS A 58 -1.02 7.54 5.98
N VAL A 59 -0.42 6.41 5.58
CA VAL A 59 0.01 5.36 6.51
C VAL A 59 1.08 5.88 7.47
N GLY A 60 2.07 6.62 6.97
CA GLY A 60 3.16 7.19 7.75
C GLY A 60 2.67 8.20 8.79
N VAL A 61 1.76 9.10 8.42
CA VAL A 61 1.11 10.02 9.38
C VAL A 61 0.32 9.23 10.41
N GLY A 62 -0.43 8.21 10.01
CA GLY A 62 -1.17 7.35 10.92
C GLY A 62 -0.28 6.64 11.94
N ILE A 63 0.81 6.01 11.48
CA ILE A 63 1.81 5.37 12.34
C ILE A 63 2.47 6.39 13.27
N GLY A 64 2.83 7.57 12.76
CA GLY A 64 3.42 8.65 13.56
C GLY A 64 2.49 9.12 14.67
N MET A 65 1.22 9.41 14.33
CA MET A 65 0.21 9.82 15.31
C MET A 65 -0.08 8.74 16.34
N PHE A 66 -0.23 7.49 15.91
CA PHE A 66 -0.48 6.37 16.81
C PHE A 66 0.71 6.14 17.77
N SER A 67 1.94 6.26 17.27
CA SER A 67 3.15 6.14 18.09
C SER A 67 3.22 7.27 19.12
N ALA A 68 2.95 8.51 18.71
CA ALA A 68 2.92 9.66 19.61
C ALA A 68 1.82 9.51 20.68
N ALA A 69 0.61 9.11 20.28
CA ALA A 69 -0.50 8.86 21.20
C ALA A 69 -0.15 7.74 22.19
N GLY A 70 0.45 6.64 21.73
CA GLY A 70 0.92 5.54 22.58
C GLY A 70 1.96 6.00 23.61
N LEU A 71 2.92 6.83 23.20
CA LEU A 71 3.94 7.36 24.10
C LEU A 71 3.34 8.32 25.14
N LEU A 72 2.44 9.21 24.73
CA LEU A 72 1.73 10.10 25.65
C LEU A 72 0.85 9.32 26.63
N ALA A 73 0.14 8.29 26.15
CA ALA A 73 -0.65 7.41 26.99
C ALA A 73 0.23 6.64 27.98
N PHE A 74 1.42 6.19 27.58
CA PHE A 74 2.38 5.53 28.46
C PHE A 74 2.84 6.45 29.60
N PHE A 75 3.25 7.68 29.28
CA PHE A 75 3.62 8.65 30.31
C PHE A 75 2.43 9.03 31.20
N GLY A 76 1.26 9.29 30.62
CA GLY A 76 0.04 9.59 31.37
C GLY A 76 -0.36 8.46 32.33
N PHE A 77 -0.26 7.21 31.88
CA PHE A 77 -0.48 6.05 32.73
C PHE A 77 0.55 5.98 33.87
N GLY A 78 1.84 6.23 33.58
CA GLY A 78 2.88 6.33 34.60
C GLY A 78 2.60 7.43 35.63
N THR A 79 2.10 8.59 35.20
CA THR A 79 1.67 9.66 36.10
C THR A 79 0.48 9.23 36.96
N LEU A 80 -0.52 8.53 36.41
CA LEU A 80 -1.63 7.99 37.19
C LEU A 80 -1.18 6.97 38.25
N VAL A 81 -0.23 6.11 37.89
CA VAL A 81 0.40 5.18 38.85
C VAL A 81 1.09 5.96 39.97
N ALA A 82 1.88 6.99 39.63
CA ALA A 82 2.51 7.85 40.64
C ALA A 82 1.47 8.57 41.51
N THR A 83 0.38 9.08 40.94
CA THR A 83 -0.73 9.67 41.69
C THR A 83 -1.36 8.67 42.65
N ALA A 84 -1.59 7.42 42.22
CA ALA A 84 -2.12 6.38 43.10
C ALA A 84 -1.18 6.08 44.28
N VAL A 85 0.14 5.98 44.03
CA VAL A 85 1.14 5.79 45.08
C VAL A 85 1.15 6.97 46.06
N LEU A 86 1.18 8.20 45.54
CA LEU A 86 1.17 9.41 46.36
C LEU A 86 -0.11 9.53 47.20
N ALA A 87 -1.28 9.26 46.61
CA ALA A 87 -2.55 9.27 47.32
C ALA A 87 -2.59 8.23 48.44
N LEU A 88 -2.11 7.00 48.20
CA LEU A 88 -2.04 5.96 49.23
C LEU A 88 -0.99 6.28 50.31
N SER A 89 0.07 7.00 49.94
CA SER A 89 1.11 7.45 50.88
C SER A 89 0.63 8.52 51.88
N LEU A 90 -0.56 9.09 51.67
CA LEU A 90 -1.18 9.99 52.67
C LEU A 90 -1.61 9.26 53.94
N VAL A 91 -1.79 7.93 53.87
CA VAL A 91 -2.28 7.10 54.99
C VAL A 91 -1.33 5.94 55.33
N LEU A 92 -0.33 5.65 54.50
CA LEU A 92 0.66 4.57 54.67
C LEU A 92 2.06 5.07 54.34
N ASP A 93 3.10 4.33 54.75
CA ASP A 93 4.47 4.59 54.31
C ASP A 93 4.59 4.51 52.78
N GLY A 94 5.34 5.44 52.18
CA GLY A 94 5.47 5.54 50.72
C GLY A 94 6.01 4.28 50.04
N TRP A 95 6.91 3.54 50.71
CA TRP A 95 7.45 2.28 50.18
C TRP A 95 6.38 1.17 50.13
N LEU A 96 5.49 1.12 51.14
CA LEU A 96 4.42 0.14 51.21
C LEU A 96 3.30 0.48 50.22
N ALA A 97 2.96 1.77 50.10
CA ALA A 97 2.05 2.27 49.07
C ALA A 97 2.50 1.86 47.65
N ALA A 98 3.78 2.07 47.34
CA ALA A 98 4.35 1.67 46.05
C ALA A 98 4.25 0.15 45.80
N LEU A 99 4.54 -0.68 46.81
CA LEU A 99 4.41 -2.13 46.69
C LEU A 99 2.97 -2.58 46.45
N ILE A 100 1.99 -2.01 47.16
CA ILE A 100 0.58 -2.36 46.98
C ILE A 100 0.13 -2.06 45.56
N VAL A 101 0.43 -0.85 45.06
CA VAL A 101 0.08 -0.46 43.69
C VAL A 101 0.78 -1.36 42.67
N ALA A 102 2.06 -1.70 42.88
CA ALA A 102 2.79 -2.61 42.01
C ALA A 102 2.13 -4.00 41.94
N VAL A 103 1.75 -4.59 43.09
CA VAL A 103 1.09 -5.91 43.13
C VAL A 103 -0.24 -5.88 42.37
N VAL A 104 -1.05 -4.83 42.55
CA VAL A 104 -2.33 -4.67 41.83
C VAL A 104 -2.09 -4.59 40.33
N LEU A 105 -1.12 -3.79 39.88
CA LEU A 105 -0.77 -3.67 38.46
C LEU A 105 -0.28 -4.99 37.87
N PHE A 106 0.59 -5.72 38.57
CA PHE A 106 1.07 -7.02 38.11
C PHE A 106 -0.04 -8.08 38.06
N ALA A 107 -0.98 -8.06 38.99
CA ALA A 107 -2.14 -8.93 38.94
C ALA A 107 -3.00 -8.67 37.69
N ILE A 108 -3.31 -7.39 37.42
CA ILE A 108 -4.06 -6.98 36.22
C ILE A 108 -3.29 -7.35 34.94
N ALA A 109 -1.99 -7.06 34.89
CA ALA A 109 -1.12 -7.39 33.76
C ALA A 109 -1.05 -8.90 33.53
N GLY A 110 -0.96 -9.71 34.59
CA GLY A 110 -1.00 -11.16 34.51
C GLY A 110 -2.31 -11.67 33.88
N ILE A 111 -3.46 -11.16 34.31
CA ILE A 111 -4.77 -11.52 33.75
C ILE A 111 -4.86 -11.14 32.27
N LEU A 112 -4.44 -9.92 31.91
CA LEU A 112 -4.40 -9.44 30.53
C LEU A 112 -3.46 -10.29 29.65
N ALA A 113 -2.28 -10.66 30.16
CA ALA A 113 -1.33 -11.49 29.45
C ALA A 113 -1.87 -12.90 29.19
N LEU A 114 -2.51 -13.52 30.18
CA LEU A 114 -3.09 -14.85 30.05
C LEU A 114 -4.28 -14.85 29.06
N THR A 115 -5.18 -13.88 29.16
CA THR A 115 -6.34 -13.76 28.26
C THR A 115 -5.93 -13.36 26.84
N GLY A 116 -4.97 -12.45 26.70
CA GLY A 116 -4.40 -12.03 25.42
C GLY A 116 -3.70 -13.19 24.71
N LYS A 117 -2.90 -13.98 25.43
CA LYS A 117 -2.23 -15.17 24.88
C LYS A 117 -3.23 -16.16 24.30
N GLY A 118 -4.35 -16.41 24.98
CA GLY A 118 -5.42 -17.27 24.46
C GLY A 118 -6.02 -16.77 23.15
N LYS A 119 -6.27 -15.46 23.04
CA LYS A 119 -6.81 -14.84 21.81
C LYS A 119 -5.81 -14.86 20.65
N VAL A 120 -4.53 -14.61 20.91
CA VAL A 120 -3.48 -14.67 19.89
C VAL A 120 -3.29 -16.09 19.38
N GLN A 121 -3.33 -17.08 20.28
CA GLN A 121 -3.23 -18.50 19.88
C GLN A 121 -4.44 -18.94 19.04
N GLN A 122 -5.64 -18.47 19.36
CA GLN A 122 -6.84 -18.76 18.56
C GLN A 122 -6.86 -18.04 17.20
N ALA A 123 -6.19 -16.89 17.09
CA ALA A 123 -6.07 -16.14 15.84
C ALA A 123 -4.93 -16.64 14.92
N THR A 124 -4.24 -17.72 15.32
CA THR A 124 -3.18 -18.37 14.54
C THR A 124 -3.75 -19.66 13.94
N PRO A 125 -3.85 -19.79 12.60
CA PRO A 125 -2.75 -19.52 11.68
C PRO A 125 -2.96 -18.23 10.88
N LEU A 126 -2.06 -17.26 11.10
CA LEU A 126 -1.89 -16.05 10.27
C LEU A 126 -1.45 -16.37 8.84
N ALA A 127 -1.13 -17.63 8.55
CA ALA A 127 -0.85 -18.10 7.21
C ALA A 127 -2.17 -18.59 6.59
N PRO A 128 -2.68 -17.96 5.51
CA PRO A 128 -3.91 -18.39 4.87
C PRO A 128 -3.76 -19.86 4.50
N GLU A 129 -4.60 -20.73 5.05
CA GLU A 129 -4.54 -22.17 4.77
C GLU A 129 -4.60 -22.44 3.27
N LYS A 130 -5.36 -21.60 2.54
CA LYS A 130 -5.45 -21.60 1.08
C LYS A 130 -4.14 -21.22 0.38
N ALA A 131 -3.36 -20.27 0.92
CA ALA A 131 -2.06 -19.90 0.37
C ALA A 131 -1.01 -20.99 0.63
N GLN A 132 -1.10 -21.69 1.76
CA GLN A 132 -0.27 -22.85 2.04
C GLN A 132 -0.64 -24.06 1.18
N GLN A 133 -1.93 -24.29 0.94
CA GLN A 133 -2.42 -25.35 0.05
C GLN A 133 -2.04 -25.08 -1.41
N GLY A 134 -2.26 -23.86 -1.91
CA GLY A 134 -1.84 -23.47 -3.25
C GLY A 134 -0.34 -23.65 -3.48
N LEU A 135 0.49 -23.24 -2.51
CA LEU A 135 1.94 -23.45 -2.59
C LEU A 135 2.34 -24.94 -2.57
N LYS A 136 1.60 -25.79 -1.83
CA LYS A 136 1.83 -27.25 -1.81
C LYS A 136 1.42 -27.91 -3.14
N ASP A 137 0.30 -27.49 -3.72
CA ASP A 137 -0.20 -27.97 -5.01
C ASP A 137 0.71 -27.53 -6.17
N ASP A 138 1.22 -26.30 -6.11
CA ASP A 138 2.21 -25.77 -7.06
C ASP A 138 3.53 -26.57 -6.98
N ILE A 139 4.01 -26.87 -5.77
CA ILE A 139 5.21 -27.70 -5.57
C ILE A 139 4.97 -29.14 -6.04
N ALA A 140 3.78 -29.71 -5.81
CA ALA A 140 3.43 -31.06 -6.27
C ALA A 140 3.36 -31.15 -7.81
N THR A 141 2.86 -30.10 -8.45
CA THR A 141 2.79 -29.98 -9.91
C THR A 141 4.19 -29.87 -10.53
N VAL A 142 5.08 -29.07 -9.92
CA VAL A 142 6.48 -28.93 -10.38
C VAL A 142 7.31 -30.20 -10.10
N LYS A 143 6.99 -30.95 -9.05
CA LYS A 143 7.62 -32.25 -8.76
C LYS A 143 7.12 -33.41 -9.64
N GLY A 144 6.21 -33.15 -10.58
CA GLY A 144 5.92 -34.09 -11.67
C GLY A 144 5.25 -35.40 -11.22
N GLN A 145 4.43 -35.38 -10.17
CA GLN A 145 3.55 -36.52 -9.86
C GLN A 145 2.26 -36.46 -10.67
N ARG A 146 2.39 -36.70 -11.98
CA ARG A 146 1.36 -37.34 -12.80
C ARG A 146 2.05 -38.45 -13.58
N ALA A 147 1.88 -39.68 -13.10
CA ALA A 147 2.00 -40.90 -13.88
C ALA A 147 0.60 -41.53 -13.92
#